data_AF-A0A2N7RY43-F1
#
_entry.id   AF-A0A2N7RY43-F1
#
_cell.length_a   1.000
_cell.length_b   1.000
_cell.length_c   1.000
_cell.angle_alpha   90.00
_cell.angle_beta   90.00
_cell.angle_gamma   90.00
#
_symmetry.space_group_name_H-M   'P 1'
#
loop_
_entity.id
_entity.type
_entity.pdbx_description
1 polymer ?
#
loop_
_entity_poly.entity_id
_entity_poly.type
_entity_poly.pdbx_seq_one_letter_code
_entity_poly.pdbx_strand_id
1 'polypeptide(L)'
;MKKVFASFLMISTVALSGCTYFNESTANEVAAGAATGIPRPDSEQEAKLREDLAEIDPALNNEKAFNSARNQCTDILGGMSPDKLISSTQARFEGAGVETVTERDAKKILDVIKNNGFCK
;
A
#
# COMPACT_ATOMS: atom_id res chain seq x y z
N MET A 1 57.73 3.26 15.65
CA MET A 1 58.66 4.38 15.91
C MET A 1 59.29 4.82 14.59
N LYS A 2 59.17 6.12 14.26
CA LYS A 2 59.84 6.85 13.14
C LYS A 2 59.44 6.43 11.71
N LYS A 3 59.28 7.28 10.71
CA LYS A 3 59.23 8.75 10.52
C LYS A 3 58.68 8.96 9.09
N VAL A 4 57.84 9.97 8.93
CA VAL A 4 57.26 10.53 7.68
C VAL A 4 58.27 11.38 6.92
N PHE A 5 58.24 11.40 5.57
CA PHE A 5 58.54 12.55 4.68
C PHE A 5 57.94 12.24 3.28
N ALA A 6 56.88 12.90 2.82
CA ALA A 6 56.78 14.27 2.27
C ALA A 6 57.11 14.34 0.76
N SER A 7 56.07 14.53 -0.06
CA SER A 7 56.05 15.09 -1.45
C SER A 7 54.68 14.75 -2.05
N PHE A 8 53.94 15.57 -2.79
CA PHE A 8 54.12 16.92 -3.31
C PHE A 8 52.75 17.35 -3.88
N LEU A 9 52.44 18.64 -3.80
CA LEU A 9 51.61 19.44 -4.71
C LEU A 9 50.11 19.17 -5.00
N MET A 10 49.44 20.33 -5.04
CA MET A 10 48.30 20.74 -5.87
C MET A 10 46.87 20.45 -5.42
N ILE A 11 46.36 21.51 -4.78
CA ILE A 11 44.99 22.00 -4.83
C ILE A 11 44.41 21.87 -6.25
N SER A 12 43.25 21.22 -6.36
CA SER A 12 42.24 21.54 -7.37
C SER A 12 40.87 21.20 -6.82
N THR A 13 40.23 22.22 -6.27
CA THR A 13 38.79 22.28 -6.05
C THR A 13 38.10 22.27 -7.41
N VAL A 14 37.50 21.14 -7.77
CA VAL A 14 36.43 21.07 -8.76
C VAL A 14 35.18 20.62 -8.04
N ALA A 15 34.32 21.59 -7.73
CA ALA A 15 32.93 21.33 -7.47
C ALA A 15 32.24 21.08 -8.82
N LEU A 16 31.80 19.84 -9.05
CA LEU A 16 30.75 19.55 -10.03
C LEU A 16 29.80 18.54 -9.38
N SER A 17 28.56 18.99 -9.19
CA SER A 17 27.44 18.16 -8.78
C SER A 17 27.25 17.02 -9.78
N GLY A 18 27.25 15.79 -9.28
CA GLY A 18 27.01 14.60 -10.08
C GLY A 18 27.02 13.35 -9.23
N CYS A 19 25.97 13.13 -8.44
CA CYS A 19 25.73 11.83 -7.80
C CYS A 19 25.27 10.84 -8.88
N THR A 20 26.20 10.18 -9.55
CA THR A 20 25.93 8.93 -10.25
C THR A 20 25.77 7.83 -9.21
N TYR A 21 24.52 7.52 -8.86
CA TYR A 21 24.19 6.30 -8.15
C TYR A 21 24.41 5.11 -9.07
N PHE A 22 25.47 4.34 -8.81
CA PHE A 22 25.50 2.93 -9.21
C PHE A 22 24.68 2.14 -8.20
N ASN A 23 23.56 1.58 -8.63
CA ASN A 23 22.98 0.41 -7.99
C ASN A 23 22.51 -0.55 -9.08
N GLU A 24 23.40 -1.45 -9.46
CA GLU A 24 23.06 -2.67 -10.18
C GLU A 24 22.47 -3.64 -9.16
N SER A 25 21.15 -3.71 -9.11
CA SER A 25 20.40 -4.83 -8.55
C SER A 25 19.22 -5.07 -9.46
N THR A 26 19.45 -5.91 -10.47
CA THR A 26 18.39 -6.60 -11.20
C THR A 26 17.73 -7.60 -10.25
N ALA A 27 16.88 -7.09 -9.36
CA ALA A 27 15.79 -7.86 -8.81
C ALA A 27 14.62 -7.69 -9.79
N ASN A 28 14.13 -8.83 -10.26
CA ASN A 28 13.02 -9.01 -11.17
C ASN A 28 11.77 -8.26 -10.66
N GLU A 29 11.64 -6.99 -11.04
CA GLU A 29 10.45 -6.19 -10.81
C GLU A 29 9.41 -6.63 -11.83
N VAL A 30 8.57 -7.58 -11.41
CA VAL A 30 7.25 -7.74 -12.03
C VAL A 30 6.54 -6.43 -11.72
N ALA A 31 6.60 -5.50 -12.66
CA ALA A 31 5.83 -4.26 -12.63
C ALA A 31 4.34 -4.65 -12.60
N ALA A 32 3.81 -4.85 -11.39
CA ALA A 32 2.40 -4.72 -11.12
C ALA A 32 2.05 -3.30 -11.55
N GLY A 33 1.33 -3.18 -12.67
CA GLY A 33 1.00 -1.90 -13.26
C GLY A 33 0.44 -0.98 -12.19
N ALA A 34 1.16 0.12 -11.93
CA ALA A 34 0.69 1.14 -11.02
C ALA A 34 -0.62 1.70 -11.60
N ALA A 35 -1.74 1.24 -11.05
CA ALA A 35 -3.02 1.90 -11.25
C ALA A 35 -2.81 3.37 -10.88
N THR A 36 -3.04 4.27 -11.84
CA THR A 36 -2.83 5.71 -11.67
C THR A 36 -3.95 6.26 -10.76
N GLY A 37 -3.86 5.98 -9.46
CA GLY A 37 -4.78 6.44 -8.42
C GLY A 37 -5.47 5.32 -7.64
N ILE A 38 -5.93 5.65 -6.43
CA ILE A 38 -6.77 4.76 -5.60
C ILE A 38 -8.14 4.62 -6.27
N PRO A 39 -8.61 3.40 -6.60
CA PRO A 39 -9.94 3.17 -7.17
C PRO A 39 -11.03 3.90 -6.39
N ARG A 40 -11.97 4.50 -7.11
CA ARG A 40 -13.03 5.33 -6.52
C ARG A 40 -14.40 4.80 -6.97
N PRO A 41 -15.25 4.37 -6.02
CA PRO A 41 -16.63 4.07 -6.32
C PRO A 41 -17.40 5.33 -6.74
N ASP A 42 -18.41 5.17 -7.59
CA ASP A 42 -19.44 6.19 -7.77
C ASP A 42 -20.37 6.26 -6.54
N SER A 43 -21.37 7.14 -6.58
CA SER A 43 -22.28 7.36 -5.46
C SER A 43 -23.16 6.15 -5.11
N GLU A 44 -23.55 5.33 -6.09
CA GLU A 44 -24.34 4.11 -5.85
C GLU A 44 -23.47 3.01 -5.25
N GLN A 45 -22.28 2.83 -5.82
CA GLN A 45 -21.27 1.89 -5.33
C GLN A 45 -20.82 2.23 -3.91
N GLU A 46 -20.62 3.52 -3.59
CA GLU A 46 -20.26 3.97 -2.25
C GLU A 46 -21.38 3.65 -1.24
N ALA A 47 -22.63 3.97 -1.56
CA ALA A 47 -23.76 3.68 -0.69
C ALA A 47 -23.86 2.18 -0.41
N LYS A 48 -23.78 1.37 -1.47
CA LYS A 48 -23.80 -0.09 -1.34
C LYS A 48 -22.61 -0.63 -0.55
N LEU A 49 -21.41 -0.10 -0.77
CA LEU A 49 -20.20 -0.52 -0.05
C LEU A 49 -20.34 -0.28 1.44
N ARG A 50 -20.89 0.88 1.84
CA ARG A 50 -21.14 1.21 3.25
C ARG A 50 -22.20 0.31 3.86
N GLU A 51 -23.27 0.03 3.13
CA GLU A 51 -24.33 -0.89 3.58
C GLU A 51 -23.78 -2.31 3.78
N ASP A 52 -23.11 -2.88 2.78
CA ASP A 52 -22.53 -4.22 2.85
C ASP A 52 -21.48 -4.34 3.97
N LEU A 53 -20.67 -3.30 4.21
CA LEU A 53 -19.73 -3.27 5.34
C LEU A 53 -20.45 -3.24 6.69
N ALA A 54 -21.56 -2.50 6.79
CA ALA A 54 -22.38 -2.42 8.00
C ALA A 54 -23.07 -3.75 8.33
N GLU A 55 -23.38 -4.57 7.33
CA GLU A 55 -23.89 -5.94 7.55
C GLU A 55 -22.86 -6.87 8.19
N ILE A 56 -21.57 -6.63 7.97
CA ILE A 56 -20.48 -7.38 8.61
C ILE A 56 -20.33 -6.92 10.06
N ASP A 57 -20.22 -5.61 10.27
CA ASP A 57 -20.22 -4.97 11.58
C ASP A 57 -20.75 -3.53 11.43
N PRO A 58 -21.82 -3.13 12.15
CA PRO A 58 -22.38 -1.78 12.06
C PRO A 58 -21.37 -0.65 12.32
N ALA A 59 -20.32 -0.91 13.11
CA ALA A 59 -19.26 0.06 13.37
C ALA A 59 -18.46 0.40 12.10
N LEU A 60 -18.48 -0.42 11.06
CA LEU A 60 -17.83 -0.19 9.78
C LEU A 60 -18.59 0.76 8.85
N ASN A 61 -19.79 1.24 9.22
CA ASN A 61 -20.46 2.31 8.48
C ASN A 61 -19.85 3.69 8.79
N ASN A 62 -18.60 3.89 8.39
CA ASN A 62 -17.88 5.14 8.63
C ASN A 62 -16.87 5.44 7.53
N GLU A 63 -16.40 6.69 7.52
CA GLU A 63 -15.47 7.20 6.51
C GLU A 63 -14.11 6.49 6.50
N LYS A 64 -13.61 6.07 7.66
CA LYS A 64 -12.33 5.36 7.74
C LYS A 64 -12.43 3.97 7.11
N ALA A 65 -13.50 3.22 7.40
CA ALA A 65 -13.75 1.92 6.78
C ALA A 65 -13.93 2.03 5.25
N PHE A 66 -14.65 3.04 4.78
CA PHE A 66 -14.79 3.34 3.35
C PHE A 66 -13.44 3.60 2.67
N ASN A 67 -12.59 4.44 3.25
CA ASN A 67 -11.25 4.70 2.70
C ASN A 67 -10.33 3.47 2.80
N SER A 68 -10.44 2.67 3.87
CA SER A 68 -9.75 1.39 4.00
C SER A 68 -10.14 0.42 2.89
N ALA A 69 -11.42 0.32 2.52
CA ALA A 69 -11.90 -0.50 1.42
C ALA A 69 -11.30 -0.08 0.07
N ARG A 70 -11.25 1.23 -0.20
CA ARG A 70 -10.62 1.78 -1.41
C ARG A 70 -9.13 1.46 -1.48
N ASN A 71 -8.41 1.63 -0.38
CA ASN A 71 -6.98 1.28 -0.30
C ASN A 71 -6.74 -0.23 -0.41
N GLN A 72 -7.63 -1.04 0.17
CA GLN A 72 -7.56 -2.50 0.06
C GLN A 72 -7.78 -2.96 -1.38
N CYS A 73 -8.58 -2.25 -2.17
CA CYS A 73 -8.70 -2.53 -3.59
C CYS A 73 -7.38 -2.34 -4.34
N THR A 74 -6.56 -1.33 -3.99
CA THR A 74 -5.22 -1.16 -4.59
C THR A 74 -4.35 -2.41 -4.37
N ASP A 75 -4.39 -3.01 -3.18
CA ASP A 75 -3.65 -4.26 -2.91
C ASP A 75 -4.21 -5.45 -3.71
N ILE A 76 -5.53 -5.52 -3.89
CA ILE A 76 -6.19 -6.56 -4.70
C ILE A 76 -5.73 -6.45 -6.16
N LEU A 77 -5.78 -5.25 -6.73
CA LEU A 77 -5.35 -5.00 -8.12
C LEU A 77 -3.83 -5.12 -8.30
N GLY A 78 -3.06 -4.87 -7.24
CA GLY A 78 -1.61 -5.07 -7.19
C GLY A 78 -1.16 -6.53 -7.15
N GLY A 79 -2.10 -7.50 -7.12
CA GLY A 79 -1.78 -8.93 -7.17
C GLY A 79 -1.20 -9.49 -5.88
N MET A 80 -1.50 -8.86 -4.74
CA MET A 80 -1.09 -9.37 -3.42
C MET A 80 -1.65 -10.78 -3.18
N SER A 81 -0.86 -11.66 -2.55
CA SER A 81 -1.28 -13.04 -2.29
C SER A 81 -2.51 -13.11 -1.36
N PRO A 82 -3.33 -14.17 -1.42
CA PRO A 82 -4.54 -14.29 -0.60
C PRO A 82 -4.31 -14.11 0.91
N ASP A 83 -3.28 -14.75 1.47
CA ASP A 83 -2.97 -14.65 2.90
C ASP A 83 -2.55 -13.22 3.28
N LYS A 84 -1.80 -12.54 2.40
CA LYS A 84 -1.40 -11.16 2.61
C LYS A 84 -2.59 -10.20 2.50
N LEU A 85 -3.53 -10.45 1.61
CA LEU A 85 -4.78 -9.68 1.51
C LEU A 85 -5.60 -9.78 2.80
N ILE A 86 -5.70 -10.97 3.40
CA ILE A 86 -6.40 -11.17 4.66
C ILE A 86 -5.73 -10.35 5.77
N SER A 87 -4.42 -10.51 5.98
CA SER A 87 -3.70 -9.77 7.03
C SER A 87 -3.76 -8.25 6.80
N SER A 88 -3.67 -7.81 5.54
CA SER A 88 -3.78 -6.40 5.18
C SER A 88 -5.18 -5.85 5.46
N THR A 89 -6.22 -6.64 5.21
CA THR A 89 -7.62 -6.29 5.51
C THR A 89 -7.83 -6.15 7.01
N GLN A 90 -7.31 -7.09 7.82
CA GLN A 90 -7.40 -6.96 9.28
C GLN A 90 -6.75 -5.65 9.75
N ALA A 91 -5.50 -5.40 9.35
CA ALA A 91 -4.77 -4.22 9.77
C ALA A 91 -5.43 -2.88 9.35
N ARG A 92 -6.12 -2.85 8.20
CA ARG A 92 -6.80 -1.63 7.71
C ARG A 92 -8.13 -1.34 8.39
N PHE A 93 -8.84 -2.40 8.80
CA PHE A 93 -10.19 -2.28 9.37
C PHE A 93 -10.16 -2.29 10.90
N GLU A 94 -9.10 -2.80 11.51
CA GLU A 94 -8.82 -2.58 12.93
C GLU A 94 -8.61 -1.08 13.22
N GLY A 95 -9.30 -0.60 14.25
CA GLY A 95 -9.39 0.82 14.59
C GLY A 95 -10.23 1.64 13.60
N ALA A 96 -10.90 1.04 12.62
CA ALA A 96 -11.92 1.69 11.79
C ALA A 96 -13.32 1.58 12.43
N GLY A 97 -13.39 1.73 13.76
CA GLY A 97 -14.60 1.50 14.56
C GLY A 97 -14.67 0.12 15.21
N VAL A 98 -13.87 -0.84 14.74
CA VAL A 98 -13.78 -2.21 15.26
C VAL A 98 -12.42 -2.43 15.93
N GLU A 99 -12.39 -3.03 17.11
CA GLU A 99 -11.14 -3.29 17.85
C GLU A 99 -10.32 -4.42 17.22
N THR A 100 -10.97 -5.50 16.81
CA THR A 100 -10.33 -6.69 16.23
C THR A 100 -11.13 -7.18 15.04
N VAL A 101 -10.47 -7.47 13.93
CA VAL A 101 -11.12 -8.04 12.74
C VAL A 101 -10.72 -9.50 12.64
N THR A 102 -11.70 -10.40 12.77
CA THR A 102 -11.45 -11.85 12.63
C THR A 102 -11.05 -12.19 11.19
N GLU A 103 -10.31 -13.28 10.99
CA GLU A 103 -10.00 -13.76 9.63
C GLU A 103 -11.28 -13.99 8.80
N ARG A 104 -12.36 -14.46 9.45
CA ARG A 104 -13.66 -14.67 8.82
C ARG A 104 -14.24 -13.35 8.28
N ASP A 105 -14.21 -12.30 9.08
CA ASP A 105 -14.77 -11.01 8.68
C ASP A 105 -13.85 -10.30 7.69
N ALA A 106 -12.53 -10.45 7.81
CA ALA A 106 -11.59 -10.00 6.80
C ALA A 106 -11.88 -10.62 5.41
N LYS A 107 -12.20 -11.91 5.35
CA LYS A 107 -12.61 -12.57 4.10
C LYS A 107 -13.91 -11.99 3.54
N LYS A 108 -14.92 -11.78 4.39
CA LYS A 108 -16.17 -11.13 3.97
C LYS A 108 -15.94 -9.72 3.44
N ILE A 109 -15.12 -8.92 4.12
CA ILE A 109 -14.76 -7.57 3.69
C ILE A 109 -14.10 -7.61 2.31
N LEU A 110 -13.15 -8.53 2.09
CA LEU A 110 -12.53 -8.71 0.78
C LEU A 110 -13.54 -9.08 -0.30
N ASP A 111 -14.51 -9.95 -0.01
CA ASP A 111 -15.55 -10.32 -0.96
C ASP A 111 -16.48 -9.14 -1.28
N VAL A 112 -16.87 -8.35 -0.27
CA VAL A 112 -17.63 -7.10 -0.46
C VAL A 112 -16.87 -6.15 -1.39
N ILE A 113 -15.58 -5.92 -1.15
CA ILE A 113 -14.76 -5.01 -1.97
C ILE A 113 -14.67 -5.49 -3.43
N LYS A 114 -14.40 -6.79 -3.64
CA LYS A 114 -14.29 -7.37 -4.99
C LYS A 114 -15.61 -7.31 -5.74
N ASN A 115 -16.73 -7.51 -5.05
CA ASN A 115 -18.06 -7.62 -5.66
C ASN A 115 -18.80 -6.29 -5.80
N ASN A 116 -18.34 -5.22 -5.15
CA ASN A 116 -18.98 -3.90 -5.23
C ASN A 116 -18.89 -3.24 -6.62
N GLY A 117 -17.95 -3.69 -7.48
CA GLY A 117 -17.87 -3.28 -8.89
C GLY A 117 -16.98 -2.05 -9.16
N PHE A 118 -16.49 -1.38 -8.12
CA PHE A 118 -15.46 -0.33 -8.22
C PHE A 118 -14.04 -0.90 -8.31
N CYS A 119 -13.83 -2.14 -7.85
CA CYS A 119 -12.51 -2.73 -7.75
C CYS A 119 -12.12 -3.50 -9.02
N LYS A 120 -11.71 -2.77 -10.06
CA LYS A 120 -11.35 -3.28 -11.39
C LYS A 120 -10.41 -2.34 -12.13
#